data_AF-A0A1B1K8U5-F1
#
_entry.id   AF-A0A1B1K8U5-F1
#
_cell.length_a   1.000
_cell.length_b   1.000
_cell.length_c   1.000
_cell.angle_alpha   90.00
_cell.angle_beta   90.00
_cell.angle_gamma   90.00
#
_symmetry.space_group_name_H-M   'P 1'
#
loop_
_entity.id
_entity.type
_entity.pdbx_description
1 polymer ?
#
loop_
_entity_poly.entity_id
_entity_poly.type
_entity_poly.pdbx_seq_one_letter_code
_entity_poly.pdbx_strand_id
1 'polypeptide(L)' 'MGHTYADTYAASLSDPEQFWLDAAGAIDWSHAPTRALDDASRPFYR' A
#
# COMPACT_ATOMS: atom_id res chain seq x y z
N MET A 1 18.36 8.51 10.83
CA MET A 1 17.84 9.38 9.76
C MET A 1 16.48 8.83 9.36
N GLY A 2 15.40 9.61 9.47
CA GLY A 2 14.10 9.22 8.91
C GLY A 2 14.07 9.47 7.40
N HIS A 3 13.20 8.76 6.69
CA HIS A 3 12.92 9.04 5.28
C HIS A 3 12.30 10.44 5.14
N THR A 4 12.70 11.19 4.12
CA THR A 4 12.03 12.45 3.83
C THR A 4 10.65 12.18 3.23
N TYR A 5 9.78 13.18 3.22
CA TYR A 5 8.50 13.09 2.51
C TYR A 5 8.70 12.70 1.03
N ALA A 6 9.73 13.25 0.38
CA ALA A 6 10.03 12.97 -1.01
C ALA A 6 10.42 11.50 -1.24
N ASP A 7 11.21 10.92 -0.32
CA ASP A 7 11.60 9.52 -0.40
C ASP A 7 10.40 8.58 -0.20
N THR A 8 9.55 8.88 0.78
CA THR A 8 8.33 8.11 1.03
C THR A 8 7.35 8.20 -0.13
N TYR A 9 7.21 9.38 -0.74
CA TYR A 9 6.38 9.59 -1.91
C TYR A 9 6.92 8.86 -3.15
N ALA A 10 8.24 8.85 -3.34
CA ALA A 10 8.86 8.08 -4.42
C ALA A 10 8.60 6.57 -4.25
N ALA A 11 8.70 6.06 -3.02
CA ALA A 11 8.44 4.66 -2.72
C ALA A 11 6.97 4.25 -2.96
N SER A 12 6.01 5.11 -2.62
CA SER A 12 4.58 4.83 -2.85
C SER A 12 4.21 4.80 -4.34
N LEU A 13 5.00 5.45 -5.20
CA LEU A 13 4.81 5.42 -6.65
C LEU A 13 5.53 4.25 -7.33
N SER A 14 6.71 3.86 -6.84
CA SER A 14 7.50 2.80 -7.48
C SER A 14 6.87 1.42 -7.32
N ASP A 15 6.28 1.15 -6.16
CA ASP A 15 5.60 -0.11 -5.87
C ASP A 15 4.41 0.14 -4.91
N PRO A 16 3.27 0.61 -5.43
CA PRO A 16 2.12 0.94 -4.60
C PRO A 16 1.54 -0.29 -3.90
N GLU A 17 1.61 -1.49 -4.51
CA GLU A 17 1.06 -2.70 -3.89
C GLU A 17 1.84 -3.06 -2.64
N GLN A 18 3.16 -3.19 -2.75
CA GLN A 18 4.02 -3.52 -1.63
C GLN A 18 4.00 -2.41 -0.57
N PHE A 19 4.05 -1.14 -0.98
CA PHE A 19 4.03 0.00 -0.07
C PHE A 19 2.82 -0.02 0.86
N TRP A 20 1.63 -0.25 0.30
CA TRP A 20 0.40 -0.27 1.09
C TRP A 20 0.22 -1.57 1.88
N LEU A 21 0.69 -2.72 1.38
CA LEU A 21 0.69 -3.98 2.15
C LEU A 21 1.65 -3.91 3.36
N ASP A 22 2.83 -3.31 3.20
CA ASP A 22 3.78 -3.10 4.29
C ASP A 22 3.18 -2.19 5.37
N ALA A 23 2.49 -1.13 4.97
CA ALA A 23 1.76 -0.26 5.89
C ALA A 23 0.61 -1.00 6.59
N ALA A 24 -0.12 -1.86 5.87
CA ALA A 24 -1.18 -2.68 6.44
C ALA A 24 -0.66 -3.68 7.48
N GLY A 25 0.60 -4.12 7.39
CA GLY A 25 1.24 -4.99 8.38
C GLY A 25 1.35 -4.40 9.79
N ALA A 26 1.19 -3.08 9.94
CA ALA A 26 1.17 -2.43 11.25
C ALA A 26 -0.18 -2.54 11.98
N ILE A 27 -1.22 -3.05 11.31
CA ILE A 27 -2.58 -3.20 11.85
C ILE A 27 -2.78 -4.66 12.29
N ASP A 28 -3.49 -4.85 13.41
CA ASP A 28 -3.93 -6.19 13.84
C ASP A 28 -5.20 -6.58 13.08
N TRP A 29 -5.07 -7.51 12.15
CA TRP A 29 -6.15 -7.99 11.30
C TRP A 29 -6.68 -9.33 11.79
N SER A 30 -8.01 -9.48 11.82
CA SER A 30 -8.62 -10.81 11.90
C SER A 30 -8.32 -11.65 10.66
N HIS A 31 -8.22 -11.02 9.49
CA HIS A 31 -7.73 -11.62 8.25
C HIS A 31 -6.94 -10.58 7.45
N ALA A 32 -5.64 -10.78 7.31
CA ALA A 32 -4.78 -9.81 6.64
C ALA A 32 -5.05 -9.78 5.13
N PRO A 33 -5.07 -8.58 4.51
CA PRO A 33 -5.19 -8.46 3.06
C PRO A 33 -3.94 -8.98 2.35
N THR A 34 -4.12 -9.57 1.17
CA THR A 34 -3.02 -10.02 0.29
C THR A 34 -2.83 -9.14 -0.94
N ARG A 35 -3.73 -8.17 -1.15
CA ARG A 35 -3.67 -7.15 -2.20
C ARG A 35 -4.03 -5.80 -1.61
N ALA A 36 -3.29 -4.77 -2.00
CA ALA A 36 -3.56 -3.41 -1.56
C ALA A 36 -4.66 -2.70 -2.36
N LEU A 37 -4.71 -2.96 -3.68
CA LEU A 37 -5.67 -2.36 -4.59
C LEU A 37 -6.31 -3.46 -5.43
N ASP A 38 -7.63 -3.52 -5.43
CA ASP A 38 -8.38 -4.38 -6.33
C ASP A 38 -8.92 -3.54 -7.50
N ASP A 39 -8.29 -3.72 -8.66
CA ASP A 39 -8.63 -3.07 -9.93
C ASP A 39 -9.51 -3.92 -10.84
N ALA A 40 -10.08 -5.03 -10.35
CA ALA A 40 -10.81 -5.97 -11.18
C ALA A 40 -12.11 -5.38 -11.77
N SER A 41 -12.65 -4.30 -11.18
CA SER A 41 -13.90 -3.65 -11.59
C SER A 41 -13.76 -2.19 -12.02
N ARG A 42 -12.63 -1.80 -12.63
CA ARG A 42 -12.43 -0.44 -13.17
C ARG A 42 -13.68 0.09 -13.93
N PRO A 43 -14.12 1.35 -13.71
CA PRO A 43 -13.44 2.40 -12.93
C PRO A 43 -13.72 2.36 -11.42
N PHE A 44 -14.41 1.34 -10.92
CA PHE A 44 -14.68 1.15 -9.49
C PHE A 44 -13.59 0.29 -8.86
N TYR A 45 -12.64 0.96 -8.21
CA TYR A 45 -11.57 0.35 -7.43
C TYR A 45 -12.06 0.02 -6.01
N ARG A 46 -11.56 -1.06 -5.42
CA ARG A 46 -11.88 -1.46 -4.04
C ARG A 46 -10.63 -1.89 -3.28
#